data_AF-A0A950TUL8-F1
#
_entry.id   AF-A0A950TUL8-F1
#
_cell.length_a   1.000
_cell.length_b   1.000
_cell.length_c   1.000
_cell.angle_alpha   90.00
_cell.angle_beta   90.00
_cell.angle_gamma   90.00
#
_symmetry.space_group_name_H-M   'P 1'
#
loop_
_entity.id
_entity.type
_entity.pdbx_description
1 polymer ?
#
loop_
_entity_poly.entity_id
_entity_poly.type
_entity_poly.pdbx_seq_one_letter_code
_entity_poly.pdbx_strand_id
1 'polypeptide(L)'
;MSGYDTDVYAWSIRQGALLRRIAAGERVNDADIDWPSIAEEVESVGRSERAALLSRISTILEHLIKLRISPAIDSRRGWSETALRSRLDVEDLLQDSPSLRQCVGDIIARRLPAARRLALAALESQGEHPVSDPELLVFDEAQVLGDWFPD
;
A
#
# COMPACT_ATOMS: atom_id res chain seq x y z
N MET A 1 -20.16 6.23 25.92
CA MET A 1 -19.54 6.28 24.58
C MET A 1 -18.47 7.34 24.66
N SER A 2 -17.21 6.95 24.46
CA SER A 2 -16.10 7.90 24.43
C SER A 2 -16.27 8.82 23.22
N GLY A 3 -15.80 10.07 23.28
CA GLY A 3 -15.75 10.95 22.10
C GLY A 3 -14.94 10.35 20.94
N TYR A 4 -14.04 9.41 21.24
CA TYR A 4 -13.29 8.62 20.27
C TYR A 4 -14.21 7.85 19.30
N ASP A 5 -15.27 7.19 19.81
CA ASP A 5 -16.17 6.34 19.00
C ASP A 5 -17.06 7.15 18.03
N THR A 6 -17.01 8.49 18.11
CA THR A 6 -17.93 9.39 17.40
C THR A 6 -17.20 10.40 16.51
N ASP A 7 -16.02 10.88 16.90
CA ASP A 7 -15.20 11.81 16.10
C ASP A 7 -13.70 11.67 16.42
N VAL A 8 -13.05 10.71 15.76
CA VAL A 8 -11.61 10.44 15.88
C VAL A 8 -10.77 11.67 15.53
N TYR A 9 -11.22 12.48 14.56
CA TYR A 9 -10.48 13.67 14.15
C TYR A 9 -10.46 14.71 15.27
N ALA A 10 -11.62 15.11 15.81
CA ALA A 10 -11.67 16.06 16.91
C ALA A 10 -10.98 15.53 18.17
N TRP A 11 -11.14 14.24 18.47
CA TRP A 11 -10.45 13.57 19.59
C TRP A 11 -8.92 13.63 19.42
N SER A 12 -8.38 13.30 18.25
CA SER A 12 -6.92 13.24 18.02
C SER A 12 -6.27 14.62 18.13
N ILE A 13 -6.94 15.67 17.62
CA ILE A 13 -6.49 17.06 17.78
C ILE A 13 -6.46 17.45 19.27
N ARG A 14 -7.49 17.10 20.04
CA ARG A 14 -7.56 17.38 21.49
C ARG A 14 -6.45 16.66 22.25
N GLN A 15 -6.29 15.34 22.05
CA GLN A 15 -5.25 14.56 22.72
C GLN A 15 -3.86 15.05 22.34
N GLY A 16 -3.61 15.36 21.06
CA GLY A 16 -2.35 15.95 20.61
C GLY A 16 -2.04 17.30 21.28
N ALA A 17 -3.05 18.16 21.50
CA ALA A 17 -2.86 19.41 22.24
C ALA A 17 -2.49 19.17 23.71
N LEU A 18 -3.12 18.21 24.38
CA LEU A 18 -2.80 17.85 25.77
C LEU A 18 -1.37 17.28 25.89
N LEU A 19 -0.97 16.39 24.99
CA LEU A 19 0.39 15.84 24.95
C LEU A 19 1.45 16.93 24.76
N ARG A 20 1.20 17.94 23.90
CA ARG A 20 2.12 19.09 23.74
C ARG A 20 2.26 19.93 25.01
N ARG A 21 1.18 20.12 25.77
CA ARG A 21 1.21 20.84 27.06
C ARG A 21 2.04 20.07 28.10
N ILE A 22 1.87 18.75 28.16
CA ILE A 22 2.70 17.87 29.00
C ILE A 22 4.19 18.00 28.60
N ALA A 23 4.49 17.95 27.29
CA ALA A 23 5.86 18.13 26.79
C ALA A 23 6.46 19.50 27.12
N ALA A 24 5.62 20.54 27.27
CA ALA A 24 6.03 21.88 27.71
C ALA A 24 6.18 22.01 29.25
N GLY A 25 5.92 20.94 30.01
CA GLY A 25 6.02 20.91 31.47
C GLY A 25 4.78 21.43 32.21
N GLU A 26 3.66 21.63 31.51
CA GLU A 26 2.40 22.00 32.15
C GLU A 26 1.81 20.82 32.95
N ARG A 27 1.18 21.13 34.09
CA ARG A 27 0.36 20.15 34.80
C ARG A 27 -0.95 19.94 34.05
N VAL A 28 -1.08 18.76 33.45
CA VAL A 28 -2.32 18.25 32.86
C VAL A 28 -2.87 17.15 33.77
N ASN A 29 -4.19 17.06 33.89
CA ASN A 29 -4.82 15.97 34.63
C ASN A 29 -4.69 14.68 33.82
N ASP A 30 -4.11 13.63 34.39
CA ASP A 30 -3.92 12.34 33.72
C ASP A 30 -5.25 11.73 33.27
N ALA A 31 -6.35 12.01 33.98
CA ALA A 31 -7.70 11.58 33.61
C ALA A 31 -8.23 12.19 32.29
N ASP A 32 -7.60 13.27 31.78
CA ASP A 32 -7.94 13.86 30.47
C ASP A 32 -7.20 13.16 29.31
N ILE A 33 -6.20 12.34 29.60
CA ILE A 33 -5.38 11.63 28.62
C ILE A 33 -5.92 10.22 28.39
N ASP A 34 -6.22 9.92 27.13
CA ASP A 34 -6.74 8.62 26.72
C ASP A 34 -5.59 7.71 26.25
N TRP A 35 -4.76 7.26 27.19
CA TRP A 35 -3.56 6.46 26.89
C TRP A 35 -3.81 5.22 26.02
N PRO A 36 -4.86 4.41 26.27
CA PRO A 36 -5.14 3.23 25.44
C PRO A 36 -5.41 3.58 23.98
N SER A 37 -6.28 4.57 23.73
CA SER A 37 -6.61 4.98 22.36
C SER A 37 -5.43 5.70 21.68
N ILE A 38 -4.61 6.45 22.41
CA ILE A 38 -3.36 7.02 21.85
C ILE A 38 -2.41 5.92 21.39
N ALA A 39 -2.20 4.88 22.22
CA ALA A 39 -1.33 3.76 21.85
C ALA A 39 -1.86 3.02 20.61
N GLU A 40 -3.16 2.75 20.56
CA GLU A 40 -3.81 2.13 19.41
C GLU A 40 -3.61 2.94 18.12
N GLU A 41 -3.75 4.26 18.20
CA GLU A 41 -3.57 5.14 17.03
C GLU A 41 -2.11 5.23 16.57
N VAL A 42 -1.15 5.27 17.49
CA VAL A 42 0.27 5.20 17.13
C VAL A 42 0.60 3.88 16.42
N GLU A 43 0.07 2.76 16.92
CA GLU A 43 0.22 1.45 16.28
C GLU A 43 -0.57 1.35 14.96
N SER A 44 -1.67 2.11 14.81
CA SER A 44 -2.48 2.16 13.59
C SER A 44 -1.69 2.77 12.43
N VAL A 45 -0.89 3.81 12.68
CA VAL A 45 -0.05 4.47 11.66
C VAL A 45 0.86 3.46 10.97
N GLY A 46 1.67 2.71 11.70
CA GLY A 46 2.58 1.73 11.10
C GLY A 46 1.86 0.60 10.35
N ARG A 47 0.68 0.17 10.83
CA ARG A 47 -0.17 -0.79 10.11
C ARG A 47 -0.69 -0.21 8.80
N SER A 48 -1.08 1.07 8.79
CA SER A 48 -1.62 1.76 7.63
C SER A 48 -0.59 1.95 6.52
N GLU A 49 0.64 2.35 6.86
CA GLU A 49 1.72 2.51 5.87
C GLU A 49 2.11 1.17 5.25
N ARG A 50 2.22 0.12 6.06
CA ARG A 50 2.46 -1.24 5.55
C ARG A 50 1.31 -1.72 4.64
N ALA A 51 0.07 -1.39 4.97
CA ALA A 51 -1.08 -1.70 4.13
C ALA A 51 -1.06 -0.91 2.81
N ALA A 52 -0.64 0.36 2.83
CA ALA A 52 -0.45 1.17 1.64
C ALA A 52 0.63 0.57 0.72
N LEU A 53 1.79 0.20 1.26
CA LEU A 53 2.86 -0.47 0.52
C LEU A 53 2.36 -1.77 -0.14
N LEU A 54 1.62 -2.59 0.62
CA LEU A 54 1.00 -3.82 0.11
C LEU A 54 0.06 -3.54 -1.05
N SER A 55 -0.80 -2.53 -0.92
CA SER A 55 -1.75 -2.13 -1.96
C SER A 55 -1.03 -1.73 -3.24
N ARG A 56 -0.04 -0.83 -3.14
CA ARG A 56 0.71 -0.35 -4.32
C ARG A 56 1.50 -1.45 -5.01
N ILE A 57 2.20 -2.31 -4.26
CA ILE A 57 2.89 -3.48 -4.84
C ILE A 57 1.89 -4.41 -5.54
N SER A 58 0.70 -4.60 -4.98
CA SER A 58 -0.33 -5.43 -5.62
C SER A 58 -0.77 -4.86 -6.96
N THR A 59 -1.00 -3.54 -7.02
CA THR A 59 -1.36 -2.83 -8.25
C THR A 59 -0.26 -2.93 -9.30
N ILE A 60 1.01 -2.73 -8.90
CA ILE A 60 2.15 -2.89 -9.81
C ILE A 60 2.17 -4.30 -10.39
N LEU A 61 2.13 -5.33 -9.53
CA LEU A 61 2.15 -6.73 -9.98
C LEU A 61 1.01 -7.05 -10.93
N GLU A 62 -0.21 -6.63 -10.62
CA GLU A 62 -1.38 -6.84 -11.48
C GLU A 62 -1.16 -6.26 -12.88
N HIS A 63 -0.65 -5.02 -12.98
CA HIS A 63 -0.41 -4.37 -14.26
C HIS A 63 0.78 -4.95 -15.03
N LEU A 64 1.87 -5.32 -14.34
CA LEU A 64 3.00 -6.01 -14.98
C LEU A 64 2.56 -7.37 -15.54
N ILE A 65 1.70 -8.11 -14.83
CA ILE A 65 1.15 -9.37 -15.33
C ILE A 65 0.26 -9.11 -16.55
N LYS A 66 -0.67 -8.15 -16.48
CA LYS A 66 -1.50 -7.78 -17.65
C LYS A 66 -0.67 -7.43 -18.87
N LEU A 67 0.43 -6.70 -18.69
CA LEU A 67 1.38 -6.38 -19.77
C LEU A 67 2.07 -7.63 -20.34
N ARG A 68 2.31 -8.68 -19.54
CA ARG A 68 2.91 -9.94 -20.01
C ARG A 68 1.93 -10.85 -20.75
N ILE A 69 0.66 -10.86 -20.35
CA ILE A 69 -0.28 -11.90 -20.77
C ILE A 69 -1.41 -11.38 -21.68
N SER A 70 -1.76 -10.09 -21.63
CA SER A 70 -2.83 -9.57 -22.47
C SER A 70 -2.35 -9.34 -23.90
N PRO A 71 -3.14 -9.75 -24.91
CA PRO A 71 -2.91 -9.39 -26.30
C PRO A 71 -3.30 -7.93 -26.64
N ALA A 72 -4.00 -7.23 -25.75
CA ALA A 72 -4.50 -5.88 -26.03
C ALA A 72 -3.36 -4.87 -26.18
N ILE A 73 -3.38 -4.09 -27.25
CA ILE A 73 -2.39 -3.04 -27.52
C ILE A 73 -2.82 -1.71 -26.88
N ASP A 74 -4.09 -1.34 -27.03
CA ASP A 74 -4.61 -0.03 -26.61
C ASP A 74 -4.56 0.17 -25.08
N SER A 75 -4.73 -0.92 -24.31
CA SER A 75 -4.74 -0.91 -22.85
C SER A 75 -3.33 -0.82 -22.23
N ARG A 76 -2.26 -1.18 -22.97
CA ARG A 76 -0.88 -1.26 -22.44
C ARG A 76 -0.40 0.06 -21.87
N ARG A 77 -0.72 1.18 -22.55
CA ARG A 77 -0.32 2.52 -22.11
C ARG A 77 -0.89 2.84 -20.73
N GLY A 78 -2.18 2.59 -20.53
CA GLY A 78 -2.85 2.83 -19.25
C GLY A 78 -2.30 1.98 -18.12
N TRP A 79 -2.03 0.69 -18.38
CA TRP A 79 -1.43 -0.19 -17.36
C TRP A 79 -0.01 0.22 -16.99
N SER A 80 0.80 0.61 -17.98
CA SER A 80 2.17 1.09 -17.72
C SER A 80 2.14 2.38 -16.89
N GLU A 81 1.23 3.31 -17.21
CA GLU A 81 1.05 4.56 -16.48
C GLU A 81 0.61 4.33 -15.03
N THR A 82 -0.31 3.38 -14.79
CA THR A 82 -0.75 3.04 -13.42
C THR A 82 0.35 2.35 -12.62
N ALA A 83 1.11 1.45 -13.24
CA ALA A 83 2.26 0.81 -12.60
C ALA A 83 3.35 1.83 -12.25
N LEU A 84 3.65 2.77 -13.16
CA LEU A 84 4.62 3.84 -12.91
C LEU A 84 4.18 4.73 -11.73
N ARG A 85 2.93 5.19 -11.71
CA ARG A 85 2.41 5.97 -10.56
C ARG A 85 2.52 5.20 -9.26
N SER A 86 2.15 3.92 -9.28
CA SER A 86 2.24 3.07 -8.09
C SER A 86 3.68 2.86 -7.63
N ARG A 87 4.67 2.83 -8.54
CA ARG A 87 6.10 2.77 -8.19
C ARG A 87 6.56 4.05 -7.52
N LEU A 88 6.18 5.22 -8.04
CA LEU A 88 6.48 6.51 -7.41
C LEU A 88 5.86 6.60 -6.01
N ASP A 89 4.60 6.17 -5.85
CA ASP A 89 3.97 6.11 -4.53
C ASP A 89 4.74 5.18 -3.56
N VAL A 90 5.29 4.07 -4.06
CA VAL A 90 6.13 3.17 -3.24
C VAL A 90 7.47 3.81 -2.90
N GLU A 91 8.08 4.54 -3.83
CA GLU A 91 9.31 5.28 -3.56
C GLU A 91 9.11 6.29 -2.43
N ASP A 92 8.07 7.12 -2.51
CA ASP A 92 7.72 8.10 -1.48
C ASP A 92 7.46 7.40 -0.12
N LEU A 93 6.67 6.32 -0.10
CA LEU A 93 6.41 5.55 1.12
C LEU A 93 7.69 4.97 1.75
N LEU A 94 8.66 4.55 0.94
CA LEU A 94 9.93 3.99 1.42
C LEU A 94 10.92 5.08 1.85
N GLN A 95 10.80 6.30 1.31
CA GLN A 95 11.55 7.46 1.79
C GLN A 95 11.03 7.93 3.16
N ASP A 96 9.71 7.99 3.32
CA ASP A 96 9.07 8.38 4.58
C ASP A 96 9.22 7.31 5.66
N SER A 97 9.15 6.02 5.27
CA SER A 97 9.27 4.88 6.18
C SER A 97 10.30 3.85 5.71
N PRO A 98 11.62 4.13 5.88
CA PRO A 98 12.70 3.26 5.39
C PRO A 98 12.67 1.82 5.95
N SER A 99 12.12 1.63 7.15
CA SER A 99 11.96 0.32 7.78
C SER A 99 11.04 -0.62 6.99
N LEU A 100 10.16 -0.09 6.13
CA LEU A 100 9.29 -0.90 5.29
C LEU A 100 10.03 -1.57 4.11
N ARG A 101 11.25 -1.13 3.78
CA ARG A 101 12.04 -1.70 2.67
C ARG A 101 12.25 -3.21 2.85
N GLN A 102 12.45 -3.66 4.09
CA GLN A 102 12.63 -5.08 4.42
C GLN A 102 11.38 -5.94 4.15
N CYS A 103 10.20 -5.33 4.01
CA CYS A 103 8.95 -6.04 3.74
C CYS A 103 8.67 -6.24 2.24
N VAL A 104 9.43 -5.59 1.34
CA VAL A 104 9.13 -5.57 -0.10
C VAL A 104 9.11 -6.98 -0.69
N GLY A 105 10.20 -7.73 -0.56
CA GLY A 105 10.30 -9.10 -1.08
C GLY A 105 9.17 -10.02 -0.57
N ASP A 106 8.89 -9.98 0.73
CA ASP A 106 7.80 -10.76 1.34
C ASP A 106 6.43 -10.38 0.79
N ILE A 107 6.18 -9.08 0.56
CA ILE A 107 4.93 -8.60 -0.02
C ILE A 107 4.81 -9.09 -1.46
N ILE A 108 5.87 -8.99 -2.27
CA ILE A 108 5.86 -9.47 -3.66
C ILE A 108 5.51 -10.96 -3.71
N ALA A 109 6.25 -11.78 -2.95
CA ALA A 109 6.04 -13.22 -2.90
C ALA A 109 4.61 -13.58 -2.46
N ARG A 110 4.09 -12.90 -1.43
CA ARG A 110 2.75 -13.14 -0.92
C ARG A 110 1.64 -12.70 -1.87
N ARG A 111 1.86 -11.64 -2.65
CA ARG A 111 0.81 -11.00 -3.48
C ARG A 111 0.80 -11.50 -4.91
N LEU A 112 1.89 -12.07 -5.41
CA LEU A 112 2.00 -12.58 -6.77
C LEU A 112 0.85 -13.54 -7.18
N PRO A 113 0.48 -14.57 -6.39
CA PRO A 113 -0.63 -15.46 -6.76
C PRO A 113 -1.98 -14.75 -6.87
N ALA A 114 -2.24 -13.79 -5.98
CA ALA A 114 -3.48 -13.01 -6.02
C ALA A 114 -3.50 -12.05 -7.24
N ALA A 115 -2.37 -11.42 -7.56
CA ALA A 115 -2.24 -10.55 -8.72
C ALA A 115 -2.46 -11.31 -10.04
N ARG A 116 -1.95 -12.56 -10.15
CA ARG A 116 -2.22 -13.44 -11.30
C ARG A 116 -3.71 -13.70 -11.49
N ARG A 117 -4.40 -14.07 -10.40
CA ARG A 117 -5.87 -14.31 -10.42
C ARG A 117 -6.65 -13.07 -10.85
N LEU A 118 -6.28 -11.88 -10.37
CA LEU A 118 -6.93 -10.62 -10.74
C LEU A 118 -6.68 -10.27 -12.21
N ALA A 119 -5.45 -10.43 -12.70
CA ALA A 119 -5.13 -10.20 -14.10
C ALA A 119 -5.90 -11.15 -15.02
N LEU A 120 -5.95 -12.45 -14.71
CA LEU A 120 -6.73 -13.45 -15.45
C LEU A 120 -8.22 -13.12 -15.50
N ALA A 121 -8.81 -12.79 -14.35
CA ALA A 121 -10.22 -12.40 -14.29
C ALA A 121 -10.51 -11.13 -15.13
N ALA A 122 -9.57 -10.19 -15.17
CA ALA A 122 -9.69 -8.99 -16.00
C ALA A 122 -9.68 -9.32 -17.50
N LEU A 123 -8.79 -10.20 -17.96
CA LEU A 123 -8.76 -10.67 -19.35
C LEU A 123 -10.06 -11.40 -19.71
N GLU A 124 -10.51 -12.33 -18.85
CA GLU A 124 -11.74 -13.08 -19.06
C GLU A 124 -12.95 -12.15 -19.22
N SER A 125 -13.03 -11.09 -18.40
CA SER A 125 -14.10 -10.08 -18.50
C SER A 125 -14.12 -9.30 -19.81
N GLN A 126 -12.99 -9.28 -20.53
CA GLN A 126 -12.82 -8.64 -21.83
C GLN A 126 -12.88 -9.64 -23.00
N GLY A 127 -13.12 -10.93 -22.71
CA GLY A 127 -13.11 -11.99 -23.72
C GLY A 127 -11.71 -12.29 -24.28
N GLU A 128 -10.66 -11.94 -23.54
CA GLU A 128 -9.27 -12.15 -23.94
C GLU A 128 -8.71 -13.47 -23.41
N HIS A 129 -7.82 -14.07 -24.19
CA HIS A 129 -7.04 -15.22 -23.76
C HIS A 129 -5.58 -14.82 -23.53
N PRO A 130 -4.94 -15.31 -22.46
CA PRO A 130 -3.57 -14.96 -22.17
C PRO A 130 -2.62 -15.50 -23.25
N VAL A 131 -1.67 -14.68 -23.70
CA VAL A 131 -0.65 -15.05 -24.71
C VAL A 131 0.51 -15.86 -24.12
N SER A 132 0.59 -15.95 -22.80
CA SER A 132 1.58 -16.75 -22.06
C SER A 132 1.00 -17.26 -20.74
N ASP A 133 1.58 -18.31 -20.18
CA ASP A 133 1.12 -18.90 -18.92
C ASP A 133 1.45 -17.97 -17.71
N PRO A 134 0.43 -17.42 -17.01
CA PRO A 134 0.66 -16.53 -15.87
C PRO A 134 1.36 -17.21 -14.69
N GLU A 135 1.25 -18.53 -14.54
CA GLU A 135 1.86 -19.26 -13.41
C GLU A 135 3.39 -19.32 -13.53
N LEU A 136 3.92 -19.19 -14.74
CA LEU A 136 5.36 -19.15 -15.01
C LEU A 136 5.98 -17.76 -14.78
N LEU A 137 5.16 -16.72 -14.56
CA LEU A 137 5.66 -15.35 -14.38
C LEU A 137 6.28 -15.15 -13.01
N VAL A 138 7.57 -14.86 -12.97
CA VAL A 138 8.28 -14.44 -11.77
C VAL A 138 8.67 -12.97 -11.89
N PHE A 139 8.65 -12.26 -10.77
CA PHE A 139 9.13 -10.89 -10.70
C PHE A 139 10.04 -10.73 -9.49
N ASP A 140 11.23 -10.18 -9.70
CA ASP A 140 12.11 -9.75 -8.63
C ASP A 140 11.81 -8.31 -8.19
N GLU A 141 12.46 -7.83 -7.12
CA GLU A 141 12.25 -6.46 -6.64
C GLU A 141 12.61 -5.39 -7.67
N ALA A 142 13.63 -5.63 -8.50
CA ALA A 142 14.07 -4.65 -9.50
C ALA A 142 13.05 -4.54 -10.64
N GLN A 143 12.42 -5.63 -11.02
CA GLN A 143 11.32 -5.64 -11.99
C GLN A 143 10.05 -5.02 -11.41
N VAL A 144 9.77 -5.22 -10.12
CA VAL A 144 8.58 -4.63 -9.50
C VAL A 144 8.77 -3.14 -9.24
N LEU A 145 9.90 -2.72 -8.68
CA LEU A 145 10.10 -1.33 -8.22
C LEU A 145 10.94 -0.45 -9.16
N GLY A 146 11.73 -1.04 -10.06
CA GLY A 146 12.55 -0.28 -11.02
C GLY A 146 11.80 0.12 -12.29
N ASP A 147 12.52 0.57 -13.31
CA ASP A 147 11.93 1.15 -14.52
C ASP A 147 11.56 0.13 -15.60
N TRP A 148 11.79 -1.16 -15.35
CA TRP A 148 11.53 -2.22 -16.32
C TRP A 148 10.02 -2.37 -16.59
N PHE A 149 9.68 -2.58 -17.87
CA PHE A 149 8.35 -2.97 -18.32
C PHE A 149 8.47 -4.16 -19.29
N PRO A 150 7.48 -5.07 -19.31
CA PRO A 150 7.39 -6.08 -20.34
C PRO A 150 7.20 -5.51 -21.74
N ASP A 151 7.92 -6.06 -22.71
CA ASP A 151 7.69 -5.83 -24.13
C ASP A 151 6.27 -6.24 -24.56
#